data_AF-A0A3N5FXW5-F1
#
_entry.id   AF-A0A3N5FXW5-F1
#
_cell.length_a   1.000
_cell.length_b   1.000
_cell.length_c   1.000
_cell.angle_alpha   90.00
_cell.angle_beta   90.00
_cell.angle_gamma   90.00
#
_symmetry.space_group_name_H-M   'P 1'
#
loop_
_entity.id
_entity.type
_entity.pdbx_description
1 polymer ?
#
loop_
_entity_poly.entity_id
_entity_poly.type
_entity_poly.pdbx_seq_one_letter_code
_entity_poly.pdbx_strand_id
1 'polypeptide(L)'
;MMKPALKDVRWLSQSKKKVLKVATPDELVTTFAQYSPMSDHFIIQEWIDGPESDQFTCNCYFDRQGRPVVTFVSRKIRQWPPGTGVGCLAVECRNDRVRDETIRLFQSVPYSGLGYVEMKLDRKTGELVLIEPNVGRPTGRSAMAEASGVELLYSMYCDLTGQPLPDGVTRDSKPLKWIYLRQDLQSAFLQLYRRELSLMQWAKSLRGPKVDAVWSLSDPWPFVVDWLRYAGVRGGKARVSAPRTSRAAHERSV
;
A
#
# COMPACT_ATOMS: atom_id res chain seq x y z
N MET A 1 -10.44 -14.70 7.96
CA MET A 1 -10.66 -13.24 8.02
C MET A 1 -11.75 -12.83 7.03
N MET A 2 -12.43 -11.71 7.29
CA MET A 2 -13.48 -11.16 6.43
C MET A 2 -13.17 -9.69 6.08
N LYS A 3 -13.40 -9.28 4.84
CA LYS A 3 -13.27 -7.87 4.41
C LYS A 3 -14.35 -7.53 3.38
N PRO A 4 -14.82 -6.27 3.30
CA PRO A 4 -15.71 -5.89 2.21
C PRO A 4 -14.97 -6.03 0.87
N ALA A 5 -15.68 -6.45 -0.18
CA ALA A 5 -15.11 -6.56 -1.51
C ALA A 5 -14.70 -5.17 -2.05
N LEU A 6 -15.50 -4.15 -1.72
CA LEU A 6 -15.25 -2.76 -2.04
C LEU A 6 -15.49 -1.89 -0.81
N LYS A 7 -14.61 -0.92 -0.57
CA LYS A 7 -14.79 0.09 0.49
C LYS A 7 -15.43 1.33 -0.10
N ASP A 8 -16.71 1.22 -0.40
CA ASP A 8 -17.51 2.34 -0.91
C ASP A 8 -17.77 3.40 0.18
N VAL A 9 -18.52 4.44 -0.19
CA VAL A 9 -18.91 5.52 0.73
C VAL A 9 -19.71 4.98 1.93
N ARG A 10 -20.53 3.94 1.72
CA ARG A 10 -21.36 3.33 2.77
C ARG A 10 -20.48 2.69 3.84
N TRP A 11 -19.43 1.97 3.44
CA TRP A 11 -18.44 1.41 4.37
C TRP A 11 -17.66 2.51 5.08
N LEU A 12 -17.08 3.45 4.32
CA LEU A 12 -16.17 4.46 4.85
C LEU A 12 -16.84 5.45 5.82
N SER A 13 -18.15 5.68 5.68
CA SER A 13 -18.93 6.51 6.61
C SER A 13 -19.14 5.87 7.97
N GLN A 14 -19.09 4.53 8.06
CA GLN A 14 -19.44 3.77 9.27
C GLN A 14 -18.26 3.00 9.88
N SER A 15 -17.24 2.68 9.08
CA SER A 15 -16.11 1.85 9.50
C SER A 15 -14.80 2.30 8.87
N LYS A 16 -13.74 2.35 9.69
CA LYS A 16 -12.36 2.55 9.25
C LYS A 16 -11.57 1.25 9.14
N LYS A 17 -12.17 0.10 9.45
CA LYS A 17 -11.48 -1.19 9.46
C LYS A 17 -11.17 -1.65 8.02
N LYS A 18 -9.94 -2.12 7.76
CA LYS A 18 -9.55 -2.72 6.47
C LYS A 18 -9.88 -4.22 6.41
N VAL A 19 -9.74 -4.91 7.55
CA VAL A 19 -9.96 -6.35 7.69
C VAL A 19 -10.62 -6.60 9.04
N LEU A 20 -11.49 -7.60 9.08
CA LEU A 20 -12.10 -8.15 10.29
C LEU A 20 -11.47 -9.53 10.52
N LYS A 21 -10.73 -9.67 11.62
CA LYS A 21 -10.21 -10.99 12.03
C LYS A 21 -11.36 -11.78 12.64
N VAL A 22 -11.47 -13.02 12.21
CA VAL A 22 -12.52 -13.97 12.59
C VAL A 22 -11.81 -15.31 12.76
N ALA A 23 -12.01 -15.95 13.91
CA ALA A 23 -11.34 -17.19 14.30
C ALA A 23 -12.26 -18.41 14.25
N THR A 24 -13.58 -18.24 14.34
CA THR A 24 -14.55 -19.34 14.36
C THR A 24 -15.73 -19.12 13.41
N PRO A 25 -16.47 -20.18 13.03
CA PRO A 25 -17.72 -20.06 12.27
C PRO A 25 -18.76 -19.15 12.95
N ASP A 26 -18.92 -19.25 14.27
CA ASP A 26 -19.89 -18.43 15.01
C ASP A 26 -19.49 -16.95 15.04
N GLU A 27 -18.19 -16.67 15.18
CA GLU A 27 -17.66 -15.32 15.02
C GLU A 27 -17.88 -14.79 13.61
N LEU A 28 -17.80 -15.64 12.58
CA LEU A 28 -18.06 -15.24 11.20
C LEU A 28 -19.50 -14.79 11.02
N VAL A 29 -20.45 -15.60 11.49
CA VAL A 29 -21.89 -15.28 11.39
C VAL A 29 -22.21 -14.00 12.15
N THR A 30 -21.69 -13.86 13.37
CA THR A 30 -21.91 -12.67 14.21
C THR A 30 -21.31 -11.43 13.57
N THR A 31 -20.08 -11.53 13.07
CA THR A 31 -19.39 -10.43 12.40
C THR A 31 -20.11 -10.06 11.10
N PHE A 32 -20.57 -11.05 10.32
CA PHE A 32 -21.33 -10.80 9.10
C PHE A 32 -22.63 -10.05 9.41
N ALA A 33 -23.42 -10.50 10.39
CA ALA A 33 -24.65 -9.82 10.79
C ALA A 33 -24.41 -8.36 11.24
N GLN A 34 -23.29 -8.11 11.92
CA GLN A 34 -22.92 -6.76 12.35
C GLN A 34 -22.55 -5.83 11.18
N TYR A 35 -21.88 -6.35 10.16
CA TYR A 35 -21.28 -5.54 9.09
C TYR A 35 -22.04 -5.59 7.76
N SER A 36 -22.95 -6.55 7.55
CA SER A 36 -23.75 -6.69 6.32
C SER A 36 -24.61 -5.48 5.97
N PRO A 37 -25.09 -4.63 6.91
CA PRO A 37 -25.75 -3.39 6.52
C PRO A 37 -24.82 -2.36 5.84
N MET A 38 -23.50 -2.52 6.01
CA MET A 38 -22.50 -1.55 5.54
C MET A 38 -21.89 -1.91 4.18
N SER A 39 -22.05 -3.14 3.70
CA SER A 39 -21.52 -3.58 2.41
C SER A 39 -22.30 -4.79 1.89
N ASP A 40 -22.56 -4.83 0.60
CA ASP A 40 -23.35 -5.90 -0.03
C ASP A 40 -22.50 -7.15 -0.34
N HIS A 41 -21.17 -7.00 -0.36
CA HIS A 41 -20.25 -8.05 -0.77
C HIS A 41 -19.06 -8.16 0.19
N PHE A 42 -18.83 -9.38 0.68
CA PHE A 42 -17.68 -9.70 1.52
C PHE A 42 -16.83 -10.78 0.89
N ILE A 43 -15.54 -10.69 1.17
CA ILE A 43 -14.55 -11.69 0.82
C ILE A 43 -14.10 -12.34 2.11
N ILE A 44 -14.20 -13.67 2.16
CA ILE A 44 -13.65 -14.50 3.22
C ILE A 44 -12.33 -15.08 2.71
N GLN A 45 -11.26 -14.88 3.48
CA GLN A 45 -9.92 -15.33 3.13
C GLN A 45 -9.23 -15.93 4.36
N GLU A 46 -8.33 -16.87 4.13
CA GLU A 46 -7.42 -17.35 5.17
C GLU A 46 -6.54 -16.21 5.68
N TRP A 47 -6.21 -16.26 6.98
CA TRP A 47 -5.24 -15.34 7.55
C TRP A 47 -3.84 -15.94 7.45
N ILE A 48 -2.96 -15.31 6.66
CA ILE A 48 -1.56 -15.72 6.56
C ILE A 48 -0.78 -15.16 7.75
N ASP A 49 -0.35 -16.05 8.64
CA ASP A 49 0.41 -15.71 9.84
C ASP A 49 1.83 -15.20 9.52
N GLY A 50 2.56 -14.75 10.55
CA GLY A 50 3.93 -14.25 10.44
C GLY A 50 4.05 -12.73 10.49
N PRO A 51 5.26 -12.21 10.81
CA PRO A 51 5.52 -10.79 10.94
C PRO A 51 5.30 -10.01 9.64
N GLU A 52 5.18 -8.70 9.78
CA GLU A 52 5.06 -7.76 8.65
C GLU A 52 6.27 -7.83 7.71
N SER A 53 7.44 -8.26 8.23
CA SER A 53 8.66 -8.50 7.46
C SER A 53 8.58 -9.66 6.47
N ASP A 54 7.56 -10.50 6.55
CA ASP A 54 7.35 -11.56 5.57
C ASP A 54 6.57 -11.06 4.35
N GLN A 55 6.18 -9.78 4.35
CA GLN A 55 5.43 -9.16 3.27
C GLN A 55 6.35 -8.40 2.34
N PHE A 56 6.32 -8.81 1.08
CA PHE A 56 7.11 -8.27 -0.01
C PHE A 56 6.19 -7.61 -1.03
N THR A 57 6.76 -6.67 -1.77
CA THR A 57 6.06 -5.97 -2.84
C THR A 57 6.98 -5.90 -4.05
N CYS A 58 6.43 -6.08 -5.23
CA CYS A 58 7.14 -5.87 -6.49
C CYS A 58 6.39 -4.83 -7.30
N ASN A 59 7.05 -3.71 -7.60
CA ASN A 59 6.59 -2.75 -8.60
C ASN A 59 7.22 -3.12 -9.93
N CYS A 60 6.49 -2.92 -11.01
CA CYS A 60 6.97 -3.23 -12.34
C CYS A 60 6.34 -2.33 -13.38
N TYR A 61 7.03 -2.18 -14.49
CA TYR A 61 6.50 -1.55 -15.70
C TYR A 61 6.68 -2.53 -16.87
N PHE A 62 5.60 -2.79 -17.59
CA PHE A 62 5.59 -3.61 -18.80
C PHE A 62 5.38 -2.72 -20.02
N ASP A 63 6.21 -2.90 -21.06
CA ASP A 63 6.08 -2.18 -22.32
C ASP A 63 4.84 -2.62 -23.12
N ARG A 64 4.65 -2.02 -24.30
CA ARG A 64 3.53 -2.33 -25.21
C ARG A 64 3.52 -3.79 -25.71
N GLN A 65 4.62 -4.52 -25.60
CA GLN A 65 4.74 -5.93 -25.96
C GLN A 65 4.58 -6.85 -24.73
N GLY A 66 4.31 -6.31 -23.55
CA GLY A 66 4.18 -7.06 -22.31
C GLY A 66 5.52 -7.56 -21.75
N ARG A 67 6.64 -6.97 -22.17
CA ARG A 67 7.96 -7.30 -21.62
C ARG A 67 8.20 -6.49 -20.34
N PRO A 68 8.70 -7.11 -19.26
CA PRO A 68 9.05 -6.38 -18.04
C PRO A 68 10.26 -5.49 -18.31
N VAL A 69 10.05 -4.18 -18.32
CA VAL A 69 11.13 -3.19 -18.50
C VAL A 69 11.78 -2.91 -17.16
N VAL A 70 10.99 -2.51 -16.16
CA VAL A 70 11.49 -2.18 -14.81
C VAL A 70 10.89 -3.15 -13.80
N THR A 71 11.69 -3.58 -12.81
CA THR A 71 11.18 -4.25 -11.61
C THR A 71 11.85 -3.69 -10.35
N PHE A 72 11.09 -3.54 -9.28
CA PHE A 72 11.58 -3.04 -8.00
C PHE A 72 10.93 -3.79 -6.86
N VAL A 73 11.74 -4.50 -6.07
CA VAL A 73 11.27 -5.30 -4.94
C VAL A 73 11.60 -4.60 -3.62
N SER A 74 10.61 -4.56 -2.73
CA SER A 74 10.81 -4.07 -1.37
C SER A 74 10.13 -4.96 -0.34
N ARG A 75 10.66 -4.96 0.87
CA ARG A 75 10.13 -5.67 2.03
C ARG A 75 9.59 -4.67 3.05
N LYS A 76 8.39 -4.94 3.54
CA LYS A 76 7.76 -4.16 4.60
C LYS A 76 8.51 -4.38 5.92
N ILE A 77 8.69 -3.33 6.71
CA ILE A 77 9.25 -3.41 8.07
C ILE A 77 8.17 -3.09 9.10
N ARG A 78 7.32 -2.11 8.80
CA ARG A 78 6.24 -1.65 9.68
C ARG A 78 5.04 -1.18 8.88
N GLN A 79 3.84 -1.30 9.44
CA GLN A 79 2.62 -0.72 8.91
C GLN A 79 1.76 -0.02 9.96
N TRP A 80 0.83 0.81 9.50
CA TRP A 80 -0.16 1.46 10.35
C TRP A 80 -1.59 1.27 9.80
N PRO A 81 -2.56 0.83 10.63
CA PRO A 81 -2.39 0.26 11.97
C PRO A 81 -1.62 -1.08 11.96
N PRO A 82 -0.97 -1.50 13.06
CA PRO A 82 -0.30 -2.81 13.13
C PRO A 82 -1.24 -3.97 12.76
N GLY A 83 -0.71 -4.98 12.07
CA GLY A 83 -1.46 -6.19 11.68
C GLY A 83 -2.38 -6.07 10.44
N THR A 84 -3.08 -4.96 10.22
CA THR A 84 -4.04 -4.81 9.08
C THR A 84 -3.87 -3.52 8.26
N GLY A 85 -2.75 -2.84 8.41
CA GLY A 85 -2.52 -1.49 7.91
C GLY A 85 -1.85 -1.40 6.54
N VAL A 86 -1.44 -0.18 6.21
CA VAL A 86 -0.60 0.14 5.04
C VAL A 86 0.84 0.33 5.51
N GLY A 87 1.80 -0.22 4.76
CA GLY A 87 3.21 -0.19 5.16
C GLY A 87 3.74 1.24 5.30
N CYS A 88 4.17 1.62 6.51
CA CYS A 88 4.73 2.93 6.84
C CYS A 88 6.26 2.95 6.92
N LEU A 89 6.91 1.78 6.94
CA LEU A 89 8.36 1.64 6.79
C LEU A 89 8.64 0.41 5.91
N ALA A 90 9.48 0.58 4.90
CA ALA A 90 9.93 -0.50 4.03
C ALA A 90 11.38 -0.29 3.61
N VAL A 91 12.01 -1.37 3.16
CA VAL A 91 13.38 -1.36 2.64
C VAL A 91 13.43 -2.07 1.30
N GLU A 92 14.20 -1.53 0.38
CA GLU A 92 14.55 -2.19 -0.87
C GLU A 92 15.24 -3.52 -0.54
N CYS A 93 14.93 -4.56 -1.31
CA CYS A 93 15.62 -5.83 -1.17
C CYS A 93 15.59 -6.61 -2.48
N ARG A 94 16.63 -7.40 -2.71
CA ARG A 94 16.60 -8.42 -3.74
C ARG A 94 15.79 -9.63 -3.27
N ASN A 95 14.81 -10.04 -4.08
CA ASN A 95 14.08 -11.29 -3.89
C ASN A 95 13.57 -11.76 -5.26
N ASP A 96 14.38 -12.57 -5.92
CA ASP A 96 14.13 -13.01 -7.30
C ASP A 96 12.83 -13.83 -7.38
N ARG A 97 12.48 -14.60 -6.34
CA ARG A 97 11.21 -15.34 -6.27
C ARG A 97 10.00 -14.41 -6.31
N VAL A 98 10.00 -13.33 -5.53
CA VAL A 98 8.92 -12.31 -5.54
C VAL A 98 8.83 -11.61 -6.90
N ARG A 99 9.98 -11.29 -7.50
CA ARG A 99 10.02 -10.67 -8.84
C ARG A 99 9.42 -11.62 -9.89
N ASP A 100 9.89 -12.86 -9.94
CA ASP A 100 9.53 -13.82 -10.98
C ASP A 100 8.06 -14.24 -10.88
N GLU A 101 7.53 -14.40 -9.67
CA GLU A 101 6.09 -14.63 -9.43
C GLU A 101 5.24 -13.44 -9.92
N THR A 102 5.72 -12.20 -9.71
CA THR A 102 5.03 -11.00 -10.19
C THR A 102 5.02 -10.94 -11.72
N ILE A 103 6.17 -11.20 -12.35
CA ILE A 103 6.29 -11.24 -13.81
C ILE A 103 5.37 -12.32 -14.38
N ARG A 104 5.41 -13.55 -13.82
CA ARG A 104 4.55 -14.66 -14.25
C ARG A 104 3.07 -14.30 -14.18
N LEU A 105 2.64 -13.65 -13.09
CA LEU A 105 1.24 -13.23 -12.93
C LEU A 105 0.82 -12.27 -14.05
N PHE A 106 1.59 -11.22 -14.33
CA PHE A 106 1.22 -10.23 -15.34
C PHE A 106 1.37 -10.74 -16.77
N GLN A 107 2.35 -11.61 -17.05
CA GLN A 107 2.53 -12.22 -18.37
C GLN A 107 1.51 -13.31 -18.70
N SER A 108 0.70 -13.75 -17.73
CA SER A 108 -0.42 -14.68 -17.98
C SER A 108 -1.55 -14.07 -18.80
N VAL A 109 -1.54 -12.74 -18.97
CA VAL A 109 -2.51 -11.98 -19.75
C VAL A 109 -1.78 -10.96 -20.64
N PRO A 110 -2.37 -10.52 -21.77
CA PRO A 110 -1.79 -9.45 -22.59
C PRO A 110 -1.87 -8.11 -21.84
N TYR A 111 -0.86 -7.82 -21.02
CA TYR A 111 -0.79 -6.64 -20.16
C TYR A 111 0.40 -5.74 -20.50
N SER A 112 0.13 -4.43 -20.51
CA SER A 112 1.14 -3.36 -20.60
C SER A 112 0.80 -2.28 -19.57
N GLY A 113 1.82 -1.66 -18.99
CA GLY A 113 1.66 -0.58 -17.99
C GLY A 113 2.24 -0.92 -16.62
N LEU A 114 1.82 -0.12 -15.62
CA LEU A 114 2.31 -0.22 -14.25
C LEU A 114 1.67 -1.38 -13.49
N GLY A 115 2.48 -2.35 -13.08
CA GLY A 115 2.09 -3.44 -12.21
C GLY A 115 2.62 -3.27 -10.79
N TYR A 116 1.83 -3.70 -9.82
CA TYR A 116 2.27 -3.85 -8.44
C TYR A 116 1.62 -5.07 -7.83
N VAL A 117 2.42 -5.89 -7.13
CA VAL A 117 1.91 -7.05 -6.40
C VAL A 117 2.45 -7.03 -4.98
N GLU A 118 1.56 -7.21 -4.00
CA GLU A 118 1.91 -7.50 -2.62
C GLU A 118 1.75 -9.01 -2.35
N MET A 119 2.81 -9.64 -1.86
CA MET A 119 2.86 -11.06 -1.52
C MET A 119 3.33 -11.22 -0.08
N LYS A 120 2.90 -12.29 0.59
CA LYS A 120 3.40 -12.65 1.91
C LYS A 120 3.94 -14.08 1.89
N LEU A 121 5.12 -14.28 2.47
CA LEU A 121 5.66 -15.61 2.70
C LEU A 121 4.86 -16.28 3.82
N ASP A 122 4.17 -17.37 3.50
CA ASP A 122 3.62 -18.26 4.51
C ASP A 122 4.72 -19.16 5.05
N ARG A 123 5.05 -19.00 6.34
CA ARG A 123 6.10 -19.80 6.98
C ARG A 123 5.73 -21.27 7.17
N LYS A 124 4.44 -21.61 7.15
CA LYS A 124 3.97 -22.99 7.34
C LYS A 124 4.27 -23.84 6.11
N THR A 125 4.00 -23.27 4.94
CA THR A 125 4.18 -23.94 3.63
C THR A 125 5.49 -23.58 2.95
N GLY A 126 6.09 -22.44 3.30
CA GLY A 126 7.22 -21.86 2.57
C GLY A 126 6.81 -21.16 1.28
N GLU A 127 5.51 -21.00 1.02
CA GLU A 127 4.97 -20.44 -0.23
C GLU A 127 4.75 -18.93 -0.19
N LEU A 128 4.86 -18.28 -1.35
CA LEU A 128 4.46 -16.88 -1.52
C LEU A 128 2.98 -16.83 -1.84
N VAL A 129 2.20 -16.22 -0.95
CA VAL A 129 0.76 -16.03 -1.11
C VAL A 129 0.48 -14.63 -1.62
N LEU A 130 -0.29 -14.51 -2.71
CA LEU A 130 -0.77 -13.24 -3.24
C LEU A 130 -1.73 -12.56 -2.25
N ILE A 131 -1.42 -11.33 -1.86
CA ILE A 131 -2.25 -10.54 -0.94
C ILE A 131 -3.11 -9.52 -1.70
N GLU A 132 -2.48 -8.69 -2.53
CA GLU A 132 -3.16 -7.60 -3.22
C GLU A 132 -2.40 -7.16 -4.48
N PRO A 133 -2.95 -7.33 -5.69
CA PRO A 133 -2.45 -6.66 -6.88
C PRO A 133 -2.98 -5.22 -6.97
N ASN A 134 -2.16 -4.29 -7.43
CA ASN A 134 -2.55 -2.93 -7.82
C ASN A 134 -2.12 -2.72 -9.28
N VAL A 135 -3.08 -2.51 -10.17
CA VAL A 135 -2.85 -2.54 -11.63
C VAL A 135 -3.11 -1.17 -12.23
N GLY A 136 -2.23 -0.74 -13.15
CA GLY A 136 -2.42 0.44 -13.99
C GLY A 136 -2.21 1.78 -13.31
N ARG A 137 -1.63 1.82 -12.09
CA ARG A 137 -1.39 3.08 -11.38
C ARG A 137 -0.14 3.06 -10.50
N PRO A 138 0.51 4.21 -10.29
CA PRO A 138 1.55 4.33 -9.28
C PRO A 138 1.03 4.00 -7.88
N THR A 139 1.94 3.52 -7.04
CA THR A 139 1.70 3.30 -5.61
C THR A 139 2.66 4.15 -4.79
N GLY A 140 2.47 4.21 -3.47
CA GLY A 140 3.47 4.83 -2.58
C GLY A 140 4.87 4.19 -2.69
N ARG A 141 4.97 2.96 -3.21
CA ARG A 141 6.24 2.28 -3.48
C ARG A 141 6.89 2.71 -4.79
N SER A 142 6.15 3.31 -5.72
CA SER A 142 6.73 3.89 -6.93
C SER A 142 7.73 5.00 -6.56
N ALA A 143 7.39 5.88 -5.62
CA ALA A 143 8.30 6.92 -5.13
C ALA A 143 9.57 6.34 -4.48
N MET A 144 9.47 5.16 -3.86
CA MET A 144 10.62 4.46 -3.31
C MET A 144 11.53 3.88 -4.40
N ALA A 145 10.96 3.36 -5.49
CA ALA A 145 11.73 2.92 -6.65
C ALA A 145 12.54 4.09 -7.22
N GLU A 146 11.88 5.22 -7.50
CA GLU A 146 12.54 6.45 -8.01
C GLU A 146 13.68 6.90 -7.10
N ALA A 147 13.42 6.98 -5.79
CA ALA A 147 14.43 7.40 -4.82
C ALA A 147 15.62 6.43 -4.72
N SER A 148 15.40 5.15 -5.03
CA SER A 148 16.46 4.13 -5.07
C SER A 148 17.25 4.18 -6.40
N GLY A 149 16.91 5.12 -7.30
CA GLY A 149 17.47 5.23 -8.63
C GLY A 149 16.95 4.18 -9.61
N VAL A 150 15.81 3.54 -9.28
CA VAL A 150 15.07 2.65 -10.18
C VAL A 150 13.93 3.44 -10.80
N GLU A 151 14.19 3.95 -12.00
CA GLU A 151 13.39 4.97 -12.69
C GLU A 151 12.10 4.41 -13.30
N LEU A 152 11.17 3.95 -12.45
CA LEU A 152 9.96 3.23 -12.84
C LEU A 152 9.01 4.08 -13.72
N LEU A 153 8.64 5.26 -13.23
CA LEU A 153 7.70 6.17 -13.89
C LEU A 153 8.37 6.89 -15.05
N TYR A 154 9.66 7.21 -14.93
CA TYR A 154 10.39 7.82 -16.02
C TYR A 154 10.59 6.84 -17.19
N SER A 155 10.88 5.56 -16.92
CA SER A 155 10.92 4.51 -17.95
C SER A 155 9.56 4.36 -18.65
N MET A 156 8.45 4.41 -17.90
CA MET A 156 7.10 4.43 -18.48
C MET A 156 6.90 5.62 -19.41
N TYR A 157 7.31 6.82 -18.98
CA TYR A 157 7.21 8.02 -19.81
C TYR A 157 8.04 7.89 -21.10
N CYS A 158 9.29 7.40 -21.00
CA CYS A 158 10.15 7.23 -22.17
C CYS A 158 9.56 6.23 -23.17
N ASP A 159 9.10 5.06 -22.73
CA ASP A 159 8.47 4.07 -23.61
C ASP A 159 7.22 4.64 -24.31
N LEU A 160 6.33 5.31 -23.56
CA LEU A 160 5.12 5.90 -24.11
C LEU A 160 5.38 7.03 -25.12
N THR A 161 6.54 7.68 -25.04
CA THR A 161 6.93 8.80 -25.90
C THR A 161 7.96 8.41 -26.96
N GLY A 162 8.38 7.14 -27.02
CA GLY A 162 9.39 6.66 -27.95
C GLY A 162 10.81 7.21 -27.68
N GLN A 163 11.06 7.69 -26.46
CA GLN A 163 12.40 8.12 -26.04
C GLN A 163 13.24 6.91 -25.57
N PRO A 164 14.57 7.02 -25.60
CA PRO A 164 15.44 6.01 -25.02
C PRO A 164 15.08 5.75 -23.54
N LEU A 165 15.10 4.47 -23.16
CA LEU A 165 14.97 4.10 -21.75
C LEU A 165 16.17 4.62 -20.95
N PRO A 166 15.98 5.02 -19.70
CA PRO A 166 17.06 5.51 -18.88
C PRO A 166 17.98 4.37 -18.41
N ASP A 167 19.21 4.69 -18.01
CA ASP A 167 20.18 3.70 -17.53
C ASP A 167 19.76 3.05 -16.19
N GLY A 168 18.92 3.73 -15.39
CA GLY A 168 18.47 3.33 -14.05
C GLY A 168 17.44 2.20 -14.00
N VAL A 169 17.16 1.52 -15.11
CA VAL A 169 16.12 0.47 -15.20
C VAL A 169 16.42 -0.74 -14.29
N THR A 170 17.71 -1.01 -14.01
CA THR A 170 18.17 -2.02 -13.05
C THR A 170 19.41 -1.51 -12.33
N ARG A 171 19.35 -1.36 -11.00
CA ARG A 171 20.51 -0.93 -10.20
C ARG A 171 20.70 -1.80 -8.98
N ASP A 172 21.90 -2.35 -8.82
CA ASP A 172 22.37 -2.89 -7.55
C ASP A 172 22.79 -1.72 -6.64
N SER A 173 21.81 -1.05 -6.06
CA SER A 173 22.02 0.08 -5.16
C SER A 173 22.11 -0.37 -3.70
N LYS A 174 22.65 0.49 -2.82
CA LYS A 174 22.59 0.22 -1.38
C LYS A 174 21.13 0.28 -0.94
N PRO A 175 20.62 -0.69 -0.17
CA PRO A 175 19.21 -0.75 0.20
C PRO A 175 18.70 0.57 0.79
N LEU A 176 17.84 1.26 0.03
CA LEU A 176 17.18 2.46 0.50
C LEU A 176 15.94 2.11 1.29
N LYS A 177 15.63 2.88 2.34
CA LYS A 177 14.36 2.79 3.05
C LYS A 177 13.41 3.88 2.61
N TRP A 178 12.12 3.54 2.64
CA TRP A 178 11.05 4.53 2.56
C TRP A 178 10.31 4.55 3.89
N ILE A 179 10.02 5.75 4.40
CA ILE A 179 9.32 5.94 5.67
C ILE A 179 8.20 6.97 5.53
N TYR A 180 7.04 6.65 6.08
CA TYR A 180 6.03 7.62 6.44
C TYR A 180 6.17 7.91 7.92
N LEU A 181 6.97 8.93 8.27
CA LEU A 181 7.42 9.16 9.65
C LEU A 181 6.30 9.21 10.68
N ARG A 182 5.23 9.97 10.39
CA ARG A 182 4.09 10.08 11.31
C ARG A 182 3.45 8.73 11.61
N GLN A 183 3.20 7.92 10.58
CA GLN A 183 2.58 6.61 10.74
C GLN A 183 3.52 5.58 11.37
N ASP A 184 4.83 5.66 11.09
CA ASP A 184 5.83 4.83 11.78
C ASP A 184 5.83 5.13 13.28
N LEU A 185 5.83 6.41 13.69
CA LEU A 185 5.77 6.80 15.10
C LEU A 185 4.49 6.30 15.79
N GLN A 186 3.33 6.40 15.13
CA GLN A 186 2.06 5.88 15.65
C GLN A 186 2.14 4.36 15.86
N SER A 187 2.67 3.65 14.86
CA SER A 187 2.79 2.19 14.90
C SER A 187 3.81 1.72 15.94
N ALA A 188 4.98 2.38 16.00
CA ALA A 188 6.02 2.12 16.97
C ALA A 188 5.52 2.36 18.40
N PHE A 189 4.83 3.47 18.65
CA PHE A 189 4.25 3.76 19.97
C PHE A 189 3.30 2.65 20.43
N LEU A 190 2.38 2.21 19.57
CA LEU A 190 1.42 1.16 19.91
C LEU A 190 2.11 -0.20 20.13
N GLN A 191 3.10 -0.54 19.30
CA GLN A 191 3.87 -1.79 19.45
C GLN A 191 4.77 -1.78 20.69
N LEU A 192 5.35 -0.63 21.05
CA LEU A 192 6.11 -0.43 22.29
C LEU A 192 5.20 -0.62 23.51
N TYR A 193 4.02 0.01 23.50
CA TYR A 193 3.02 -0.13 24.56
C TYR A 193 2.58 -1.60 24.75
N ARG A 194 2.41 -2.33 23.63
CA ARG A 194 2.08 -3.76 23.62
C ARG A 194 3.26 -4.70 23.89
N ARG A 195 4.49 -4.16 24.05
CA ARG A 195 5.74 -4.93 24.20
C ARG A 195 6.05 -5.86 23.01
N GLU A 196 5.51 -5.54 21.84
CA GLU A 196 5.77 -6.24 20.56
C GLU A 196 7.06 -5.72 19.88
N LEU A 197 7.51 -4.52 20.28
CA LEU A 197 8.71 -3.85 19.77
C LEU A 197 9.46 -3.22 20.94
N SER A 198 10.79 -3.29 20.95
CA SER A 198 11.64 -2.53 21.88
C SER A 198 12.15 -1.23 21.28
N LEU A 199 12.52 -0.26 22.13
CA LEU A 199 13.09 1.02 21.68
C LEU A 199 14.37 0.79 20.85
N MET A 200 15.20 -0.17 21.25
CA MET A 200 16.42 -0.52 20.52
C MET A 200 16.11 -1.12 19.15
N GLN A 201 15.10 -2.00 19.04
CA GLN A 201 14.65 -2.56 17.76
C GLN A 201 14.09 -1.47 16.85
N TRP A 202 13.30 -0.54 17.40
CA TRP A 202 12.77 0.60 16.66
C TRP A 202 13.91 1.49 16.13
N ALA A 203 14.83 1.93 16.99
CA ALA A 203 15.97 2.74 16.59
C ALA A 203 16.84 2.03 15.54
N LYS A 204 17.08 0.72 15.69
CA LYS A 204 17.79 -0.10 14.69
C LYS A 204 17.04 -0.14 13.36
N SER A 205 15.70 -0.22 13.38
CA SER A 205 14.88 -0.23 12.17
C SER A 205 14.97 1.07 11.35
N LEU A 206 15.31 2.20 11.99
CA LEU A 206 15.44 3.52 11.35
C LEU A 206 16.86 3.84 10.84
N ARG A 207 17.86 3.02 11.18
CA ARG A 207 19.25 3.22 10.73
C ARG A 207 19.38 3.07 9.20
N GLY A 208 20.34 3.79 8.63
CA GLY A 208 20.64 3.75 7.19
C GLY A 208 19.93 4.84 6.38
N PRO A 209 20.21 4.89 5.07
CA PRO A 209 19.65 5.87 4.15
C PRO A 209 18.13 5.66 4.01
N LYS A 210 17.39 6.76 3.98
CA LYS A 210 15.93 6.74 3.90
C LYS A 210 15.40 8.00 3.23
N VAL A 211 14.29 7.84 2.52
CA VAL A 211 13.46 8.94 2.03
C VAL A 211 12.12 8.95 2.75
N ASP A 212 11.64 10.15 3.05
CA ASP A 212 10.33 10.33 3.68
C ASP A 212 9.22 10.38 2.62
N ALA A 213 8.04 9.90 2.98
CA ALA A 213 6.86 9.83 2.13
C ALA A 213 6.26 11.20 1.82
N VAL A 214 6.48 12.19 2.68
CA VAL A 214 5.80 13.50 2.64
C VAL A 214 6.78 14.66 2.78
N TRP A 215 7.82 14.53 3.60
CA TRP A 215 8.80 15.59 3.79
C TRP A 215 9.61 15.87 2.53
N SER A 216 9.60 17.13 2.11
CA SER A 216 10.49 17.67 1.09
C SER A 216 11.04 19.02 1.56
N LEU A 217 12.32 19.28 1.29
CA LEU A 217 12.94 20.57 1.58
C LEU A 217 12.41 21.67 0.63
N SER A 218 12.12 21.32 -0.62
CA SER A 218 11.59 22.27 -1.62
C SER A 218 10.10 22.54 -1.47
N ASP A 219 9.37 21.63 -0.82
CA ASP A 219 7.94 21.78 -0.54
C ASP A 219 7.60 21.19 0.84
N PRO A 220 7.84 21.96 1.93
CA PRO A 220 7.64 21.46 3.29
C PRO A 220 6.16 21.50 3.74
N TRP A 221 5.29 22.21 3.03
CA TRP A 221 3.91 22.45 3.48
C TRP A 221 3.04 21.19 3.54
N PRO A 222 3.10 20.23 2.60
CA PRO A 222 2.41 18.94 2.70
C PRO A 222 2.71 18.22 4.01
N PHE A 223 3.96 18.23 4.45
CA PHE A 223 4.35 17.62 5.72
C PHE A 223 3.69 18.34 6.90
N VAL A 224 3.76 19.67 6.94
CA VAL A 224 3.12 20.46 8.02
C VAL A 224 1.60 20.20 8.06
N VAL A 225 0.92 20.23 6.92
CA VAL A 225 -0.52 19.97 6.82
C VAL A 225 -0.87 18.55 7.29
N ASP A 226 -0.04 17.55 6.96
CA ASP A 226 -0.24 16.18 7.40
C ASP A 226 -0.24 16.06 8.94
N TRP A 227 0.70 16.75 9.61
CA TRP A 227 0.76 16.81 11.08
C TRP A 227 -0.37 17.63 11.69
N LEU A 228 -0.73 18.78 11.11
CA LEU A 228 -1.84 19.60 11.57
C LEU A 228 -3.18 18.88 11.45
N ARG A 229 -3.43 18.15 10.35
CA ARG A 229 -4.62 17.31 10.20
C ARG A 229 -4.66 16.23 11.25
N TYR A 230 -3.53 15.60 11.55
CA TYR A 230 -3.46 14.61 12.62
C TYR A 230 -3.78 15.22 14.01
N ALA A 231 -3.23 16.39 14.31
CA ALA A 231 -3.52 17.11 15.55
C ALA A 231 -4.99 17.58 15.63
N GLY A 232 -5.53 18.11 14.53
CA GLY A 232 -6.90 18.61 14.41
C GLY A 232 -7.97 17.52 14.42
N VAL A 233 -7.67 16.30 13.94
CA VAL A 233 -8.57 15.13 14.07
C VAL A 233 -8.76 14.70 15.53
N ARG A 234 -7.87 15.09 16.45
CA ARG A 234 -8.11 14.95 17.90
C ARG A 234 -9.04 16.03 18.48
N GLY A 235 -9.29 17.13 17.76
CA GLY A 235 -10.07 18.28 18.23
C GLY A 235 -11.38 18.58 17.48
N GLY A 236 -11.63 17.97 16.31
CA GLY A 236 -12.78 18.32 15.47
C GLY A 236 -13.60 17.12 15.00
N LYS A 237 -14.86 17.02 15.46
CA LYS A 237 -15.91 16.29 14.71
C LYS A 237 -16.15 17.04 13.41
N ALA A 238 -15.41 16.72 12.35
CA ALA A 238 -15.69 17.26 11.03
C ALA A 238 -17.01 16.67 10.52
N ARG A 239 -18.08 17.47 10.56
CA ARG A 239 -19.32 17.22 9.82
C ARG A 239 -18.96 17.11 8.34
N VAL A 240 -19.19 15.95 7.76
CA VAL A 240 -19.23 15.79 6.30
C VAL A 240 -20.50 16.50 5.83
N SER A 241 -20.37 17.67 5.22
CA SER A 241 -21.49 18.30 4.52
C SER A 241 -21.80 17.50 3.25
N ALA A 242 -23.03 17.01 3.14
CA ALA A 242 -23.52 16.33 1.95
C ALA A 242 -23.39 17.22 0.70
N PRO A 243 -23.19 16.64 -0.50
CA PRO A 243 -23.17 17.41 -1.73
C PRO A 243 -24.54 18.07 -1.94
N ARG A 244 -24.56 19.38 -2.24
CA ARG A 244 -25.75 20.06 -2.73
C ARG A 244 -26.10 19.48 -4.09
N THR A 245 -27.21 18.75 -4.17
CA THR A 245 -27.85 18.43 -5.45
C THR A 245 -28.31 19.72 -6.10
N SER A 246 -27.69 20.12 -7.21
CA SER A 246 -28.25 21.14 -8.09
C SER A 246 -29.49 20.56 -8.77
N ARG A 247 -30.66 21.12 -8.46
CA ARG A 247 -31.84 20.96 -9.31
C ARG A 247 -31.54 21.66 -10.63
N ALA A 248 -31.27 20.91 -11.68
CA ALA A 248 -31.34 21.43 -13.03
C ALA A 248 -32.81 21.67 -13.39
N ALA A 249 -33.14 22.92 -13.69
CA ALA A 249 -34.41 23.33 -14.24
C ALA A 249 -34.61 22.65 -15.60
N HIS A 250 -35.73 21.95 -15.75
CA HIS A 250 -36.21 21.51 -17.05
C HIS A 250 -37.05 22.64 -17.62
N GLU A 251 -36.41 23.50 -18.42
CA GLU A 251 -37.13 24.41 -19.31
C GLU A 251 -37.76 23.58 -20.43
N ARG A 252 -39.08 23.58 -20.48
CA ARG A 252 -39.85 23.21 -21.67
C ARG A 252 -39.81 24.40 -22.62
N SER A 253 -39.34 24.21 -23.85
CA SER A 253 -39.75 25.00 -25.02
C SER A 253 -39.33 24.30 -26.31
N VAL A 254 -40.35 24.00 -27.12
CA VAL A 254 -40.40 23.53 -28.52
C VAL A 254 -40.00 22.09 -28.80
#